data_AF-D0A3S4-F1
#
_entry.id   AF-D0A3S4-F1
#
_cell.length_a   1.000
_cell.length_b   1.000
_cell.length_c   1.000
_cell.angle_alpha   90.00
_cell.angle_beta   90.00
_cell.angle_gamma   90.00
#
_symmetry.space_group_name_H-M   'P 1'
#
loop_
_entity.id
_entity.type
_entity.pdbx_description
1 polymer ?
#
loop_
_entity_poly.entity_id
_entity_poly.type
_entity_poly.pdbx_seq_one_letter_code
_entity_poly.pdbx_strand_id
1 'polypeptide(L)'
;TVRSLYEQLLLIGDDESKSLALLHLVYQMGLEGKYREGRDLIRRSGGAEKLCNSNHNSVLYNRAVAQLGLASFIMGDIMQAYELLSPLWNSWEGPEVLIGQKLPNLKDEKGDEELRYRDLLLPPHAHIPYSQLELATMLSTLVVGTVDEAKKPYEVTHHHRYFYRVINQMQFQPLLGEPIEFREQITAAYTALKLGDYARSSEVIKNMKVWDNMPRGTEARDTFLQRLKEAALQIFCYNSRRSFATISVEIMAKKFDITESTVKHVINGIISENNTPLIAVWDRDDQYLHVDRSNISRLQYLVEATARSVENIAHYCEKGGHGNDFRGGRGQGYMRGGRGFGRGGGGDFRGAADYGRGRGRGRARGGQ
;
A
#
# COMPACT_ATOMS: atom_id res chain seq x y z
N THR A 1 0.60 -34.38 7.82
CA THR A 1 2.08 -34.47 7.78
C THR A 1 2.75 -33.15 8.15
N VAL A 2 2.43 -32.03 7.50
CA VAL A 2 3.05 -30.72 7.84
C VAL A 2 2.72 -30.28 9.28
N ARG A 3 1.46 -30.38 9.71
CA ARG A 3 1.03 -30.05 11.09
C ARG A 3 1.75 -30.91 12.15
N SER A 4 1.87 -32.21 11.92
CA SER A 4 2.55 -33.12 12.87
C SER A 4 4.05 -32.85 12.97
N LEU A 5 4.72 -32.47 11.87
CA LEU A 5 6.12 -32.07 11.90
C LEU A 5 6.33 -30.74 12.63
N TYR A 6 5.40 -29.79 12.45
CA TYR A 6 5.41 -28.53 13.19
C TYR A 6 5.29 -28.77 14.71
N GLU A 7 4.37 -29.63 15.13
CA GLU A 7 4.20 -30.00 16.55
C GLU A 7 5.46 -30.63 17.15
N GLN A 8 6.17 -31.46 16.39
CA GLN A 8 7.44 -32.05 16.81
C GLN A 8 8.57 -31.00 16.88
N LEU A 9 8.64 -30.08 15.92
CA LEU A 9 9.63 -29.01 15.89
C LEU A 9 9.43 -27.97 16.99
N LEU A 10 8.20 -27.76 17.46
CA LEU A 10 7.94 -26.91 18.61
C LEU A 10 8.57 -27.44 19.90
N LEU A 11 8.69 -28.76 20.04
CA LEU A 11 9.23 -29.41 21.25
C LEU A 11 10.77 -29.48 21.23
N ILE A 12 11.38 -29.60 20.05
CA ILE A 12 12.80 -29.93 19.90
C ILE A 12 13.62 -28.74 19.36
N GLY A 13 12.99 -27.83 18.61
CA GLY A 13 13.68 -26.84 17.79
C GLY A 13 14.21 -25.61 18.52
N ASP A 14 15.23 -25.02 17.92
CA ASP A 14 15.69 -23.66 18.21
C ASP A 14 14.63 -22.62 17.80
N ASP A 15 14.68 -21.41 18.35
CA ASP A 15 13.64 -20.38 18.13
C ASP A 15 13.56 -19.93 16.66
N GLU A 16 14.68 -19.92 15.94
CA GLU A 16 14.70 -19.70 14.49
C GLU A 16 14.02 -20.84 13.73
N SER A 17 14.26 -22.08 14.12
CA SER A 17 13.65 -23.27 13.50
C SER A 17 12.15 -23.33 13.75
N LYS A 18 11.70 -22.92 14.95
CA LYS A 18 10.27 -22.78 15.27
C LYS A 18 9.60 -21.72 14.38
N SER A 19 10.26 -20.58 14.20
CA SER A 19 9.79 -19.50 13.34
C SER A 19 9.67 -19.95 11.89
N LEU A 20 10.69 -20.65 11.37
CA LEU A 20 10.67 -21.24 10.03
C LEU A 20 9.55 -22.26 9.85
N ALA A 21 9.39 -23.18 10.80
CA ALA A 21 8.34 -24.20 10.75
C ALA A 21 6.94 -23.56 10.75
N LEU A 22 6.75 -22.51 11.55
CA LEU A 22 5.51 -21.74 11.58
C LEU A 22 5.22 -21.10 10.22
N LEU A 23 6.20 -20.42 9.62
CA LEU A 23 6.02 -19.75 8.32
C LEU A 23 5.67 -20.73 7.20
N HIS A 24 6.31 -21.90 7.17
CA HIS A 24 5.99 -22.96 6.21
C HIS A 24 4.58 -23.53 6.44
N LEU A 25 4.17 -23.72 7.69
CA LEU A 25 2.82 -24.15 8.02
C LEU A 25 1.79 -23.13 7.55
N VAL A 26 2.04 -21.84 7.78
CA VAL A 26 1.13 -20.77 7.36
C VAL A 26 1.06 -20.66 5.84
N TYR A 27 2.19 -20.78 5.15
CA TYR A 27 2.22 -20.83 3.68
C TYR A 27 1.37 -21.98 3.14
N GLN A 28 1.49 -23.18 3.73
CA GLN A 28 0.67 -24.34 3.38
C GLN A 28 -0.83 -24.09 3.64
N MET A 29 -1.17 -23.43 4.74
CA MET A 29 -2.57 -23.09 5.05
C MET A 29 -3.15 -22.06 4.08
N GLY A 30 -2.31 -21.14 3.57
CA GLY A 30 -2.67 -20.25 2.46
C GLY A 30 -2.96 -21.03 1.17
N LEU A 31 -2.14 -22.04 0.83
CA LEU A 31 -2.39 -22.91 -0.32
C LEU A 31 -3.69 -23.72 -0.19
N GLU A 32 -4.02 -24.18 1.01
CA GLU A 32 -5.28 -24.89 1.30
C GLU A 32 -6.52 -23.97 1.30
N GLY A 33 -6.35 -22.64 1.23
CA GLY A 33 -7.44 -21.66 1.33
C GLY A 33 -7.89 -21.33 2.75
N LYS A 34 -7.22 -21.85 3.79
CA LYS A 34 -7.53 -21.60 5.21
C LYS A 34 -6.85 -20.33 5.72
N TYR A 35 -7.08 -19.20 5.04
CA TYR A 35 -6.37 -17.96 5.34
C TYR A 35 -6.64 -17.43 6.76
N ARG A 36 -7.86 -17.60 7.30
CA ARG A 36 -8.23 -17.13 8.65
C ARG A 36 -7.39 -17.79 9.73
N GLU A 37 -7.29 -19.13 9.68
CA GLU A 37 -6.47 -19.88 10.63
C GLU A 37 -4.99 -19.47 10.51
N GLY A 38 -4.47 -19.30 9.29
CA GLY A 38 -3.09 -18.88 9.06
C GLY A 38 -2.78 -17.47 9.58
N ARG A 39 -3.68 -16.51 9.34
CA ARG A 39 -3.58 -15.14 9.86
C ARG A 39 -3.58 -15.12 11.39
N ASP A 40 -4.49 -15.87 11.99
CA ASP A 40 -4.61 -15.92 13.45
C ASP A 40 -3.38 -16.58 14.09
N LEU A 41 -2.76 -17.56 13.42
CA LEU A 41 -1.48 -18.15 13.84
C LEU A 41 -0.33 -17.13 13.82
N ILE A 42 -0.17 -16.35 12.74
CA ILE A 42 0.84 -15.27 12.68
C ILE A 42 0.63 -14.24 13.80
N ARG A 43 -0.64 -13.87 14.06
CA ARG A 43 -0.95 -12.89 15.10
C ARG A 43 -0.63 -13.42 16.49
N ARG A 44 -0.90 -14.70 16.76
CA ARG A 44 -0.59 -15.36 18.04
C ARG A 44 0.91 -15.48 18.30
N SER A 45 1.72 -15.67 17.27
CA SER A 45 3.18 -15.80 17.41
C SER A 45 3.92 -14.48 17.68
N GLY A 46 3.20 -13.35 17.74
CA GLY A 46 3.78 -12.03 17.96
C GLY A 46 4.09 -11.25 16.68
N GLY A 47 3.52 -11.66 15.54
CA GLY A 47 3.59 -10.90 14.29
C GLY A 47 4.98 -10.88 13.63
N ALA A 48 5.19 -9.87 12.77
CA ALA A 48 6.39 -9.74 11.95
C ALA A 48 7.66 -9.52 12.79
N GLU A 49 7.57 -8.83 13.93
CA GLU A 49 8.74 -8.44 14.74
C GLU A 49 9.51 -9.64 15.31
N LYS A 50 8.81 -10.72 15.66
CA LYS A 50 9.45 -11.95 16.18
C LYS A 50 9.85 -12.95 15.11
N LEU A 51 9.18 -12.89 13.94
CA LEU A 51 9.38 -13.86 12.87
C LEU A 51 10.50 -13.42 11.92
N CYS A 52 10.67 -12.11 11.70
CA CYS A 52 11.66 -11.53 10.78
C CYS A 52 13.04 -11.32 11.42
N ASN A 53 13.54 -12.30 12.17
CA ASN A 53 14.86 -12.21 12.82
C ASN A 53 16.03 -12.33 11.84
N SER A 54 15.81 -13.05 10.73
CA SER A 54 16.80 -13.27 9.67
C SER A 54 16.24 -12.86 8.29
N ASN A 55 17.14 -12.55 7.35
CA ASN A 55 16.74 -12.21 5.97
C ASN A 55 16.03 -13.37 5.26
N HIS A 56 16.34 -14.62 5.63
CA HIS A 56 15.64 -15.78 5.08
C HIS A 56 14.21 -15.88 5.63
N ASN A 57 14.03 -15.64 6.94
CA ASN A 57 12.71 -15.64 7.55
C ASN A 57 11.84 -14.49 7.04
N SER A 58 12.41 -13.31 6.76
CA SER A 58 11.65 -12.18 6.22
C SER A 58 11.11 -12.47 4.83
N VAL A 59 11.91 -13.10 3.95
CA VAL A 59 11.44 -13.55 2.62
C VAL A 59 10.32 -14.58 2.77
N LEU A 60 10.48 -15.58 3.65
CA LEU A 60 9.43 -16.57 3.90
C LEU A 60 8.16 -15.96 4.50
N TYR A 61 8.29 -14.97 5.38
CA TYR A 61 7.17 -14.23 5.95
C TYR A 61 6.41 -13.47 4.85
N ASN A 62 7.12 -12.72 4.00
CA ASN A 62 6.50 -11.99 2.89
C ASN A 62 5.78 -12.94 1.94
N ARG A 63 6.37 -14.13 1.68
CA ARG A 63 5.73 -15.18 0.86
C ARG A 63 4.49 -15.77 1.53
N ALA A 64 4.54 -16.05 2.84
CA ALA A 64 3.37 -16.52 3.59
C ALA A 64 2.24 -15.48 3.59
N VAL A 65 2.56 -14.21 3.80
CA VAL A 65 1.60 -13.09 3.73
C VAL A 65 1.02 -12.94 2.34
N ALA A 66 1.84 -12.99 1.29
CA ALA A 66 1.38 -12.94 -0.10
C ALA A 66 0.40 -14.08 -0.40
N GLN A 67 0.72 -15.31 0.03
CA GLN A 67 -0.13 -16.47 -0.19
C GLN A 67 -1.44 -16.40 0.60
N LEU A 68 -1.40 -15.93 1.86
CA LEU A 68 -2.60 -15.67 2.64
C LEU A 68 -3.47 -14.57 2.03
N GLY A 69 -2.85 -13.52 1.48
CA GLY A 69 -3.53 -12.45 0.77
C GLY A 69 -4.28 -12.97 -0.47
N LEU A 70 -3.61 -13.78 -1.30
CA LEU A 70 -4.25 -14.46 -2.44
C LEU A 70 -5.41 -15.34 -2.00
N ALA A 71 -5.23 -16.13 -0.94
CA ALA A 71 -6.28 -16.99 -0.40
C ALA A 71 -7.49 -16.19 0.13
N SER A 72 -7.25 -15.08 0.84
CA SER A 72 -8.33 -14.19 1.31
C SER A 72 -9.10 -13.55 0.16
N PHE A 73 -8.42 -13.20 -0.93
CA PHE A 73 -9.03 -12.65 -2.13
C PHE A 73 -9.93 -13.68 -2.82
N ILE A 74 -9.45 -14.92 -2.99
CA ILE A 74 -10.25 -16.02 -3.59
C ILE A 74 -11.49 -16.33 -2.74
N MET A 75 -11.38 -16.24 -1.42
CA MET A 75 -12.52 -16.42 -0.50
C MET A 75 -13.49 -15.23 -0.46
N GLY A 76 -13.19 -14.12 -1.15
CA GLY A 76 -14.05 -12.93 -1.22
C GLY A 76 -13.92 -11.95 -0.04
N ASP A 77 -12.89 -12.08 0.80
CA ASP A 77 -12.60 -11.14 1.89
C ASP A 77 -11.62 -10.06 1.43
N ILE A 78 -12.17 -9.05 0.75
CA ILE A 78 -11.39 -7.99 0.09
C ILE A 78 -10.64 -7.11 1.08
N MET A 79 -11.24 -6.81 2.24
CA MET A 79 -10.61 -5.98 3.27
C MET A 79 -9.35 -6.65 3.81
N GLN A 80 -9.41 -7.94 4.10
CA GLN A 80 -8.25 -8.69 4.58
C GLN A 80 -7.18 -8.85 3.49
N ALA A 81 -7.59 -9.07 2.23
CA ALA A 81 -6.66 -9.12 1.12
C ALA A 81 -5.91 -7.78 0.97
N TYR A 82 -6.62 -6.67 1.07
CA TYR A 82 -6.04 -5.33 1.03
C TYR A 82 -5.04 -5.10 2.18
N GLU A 83 -5.41 -5.44 3.42
CA GLU A 83 -4.53 -5.27 4.59
C GLU A 83 -3.24 -6.09 4.50
N LEU A 84 -3.32 -7.33 4.00
CA LEU A 84 -2.17 -8.21 3.87
C LEU A 84 -1.27 -7.83 2.68
N LEU A 85 -1.86 -7.46 1.54
CA LEU A 85 -1.10 -7.20 0.32
C LEU A 85 -0.57 -5.76 0.24
N SER A 86 -1.31 -4.76 0.72
CA SER A 86 -0.91 -3.35 0.56
C SER A 86 0.53 -3.04 1.03
N PRO A 87 1.02 -3.54 2.18
CA PRO A 87 2.40 -3.30 2.61
C PRO A 87 3.47 -3.80 1.64
N LEU A 88 3.23 -4.93 0.95
CA LEU A 88 4.19 -5.53 0.01
C LEU A 88 4.45 -4.63 -1.21
N TRP A 89 3.46 -3.83 -1.61
CA TRP A 89 3.51 -2.98 -2.80
C TRP A 89 3.91 -1.54 -2.51
N ASN A 90 3.89 -1.12 -1.25
CA ASN A 90 4.36 0.20 -0.84
C ASN A 90 5.89 0.25 -0.66
N SER A 91 6.56 -0.91 -0.62
CA SER A 91 8.03 -0.97 -0.60
C SER A 91 8.64 -0.47 -1.91
N TRP A 92 9.79 0.19 -1.81
CA TRP A 92 10.53 0.72 -2.96
C TRP A 92 11.18 -0.39 -3.80
N GLU A 93 11.51 -1.53 -3.18
CA GLU A 93 12.13 -2.70 -3.83
C GLU A 93 11.13 -3.46 -4.72
N GLY A 94 9.84 -3.27 -4.46
CA GLY A 94 8.76 -4.01 -5.12
C GLY A 94 8.55 -5.41 -4.55
N PRO A 95 7.35 -5.99 -4.79
CA PRO A 95 6.96 -7.25 -4.16
C PRO A 95 7.79 -8.45 -4.64
N GLU A 96 8.30 -8.44 -5.89
CA GLU A 96 9.08 -9.55 -6.45
C GLU A 96 10.45 -9.73 -5.77
N VAL A 97 11.04 -8.64 -5.27
CA VAL A 97 12.27 -8.69 -4.48
C VAL A 97 11.98 -9.20 -3.08
N LEU A 98 10.93 -8.67 -2.44
CA LEU A 98 10.54 -9.04 -1.07
C LEU A 98 10.19 -10.53 -0.92
N ILE A 99 9.70 -11.17 -1.98
CA ILE A 99 9.36 -12.60 -2.03
C ILE A 99 10.48 -13.48 -2.62
N GLY A 100 11.66 -12.90 -2.89
CA GLY A 100 12.86 -13.61 -3.33
C GLY A 100 12.78 -14.15 -4.77
N GLN A 101 12.05 -13.50 -5.67
CA GLN A 101 11.94 -13.92 -7.08
C GLN A 101 12.84 -13.12 -8.03
N LYS A 102 13.15 -11.86 -7.69
CA LYS A 102 14.04 -10.99 -8.48
C LYS A 102 15.06 -10.31 -7.59
N LEU A 103 16.20 -9.98 -8.20
CA LEU A 103 17.19 -9.10 -7.59
C LEU A 103 16.68 -7.66 -7.60
N PRO A 104 16.94 -6.88 -6.55
CA PRO A 104 16.65 -5.45 -6.57
C PRO A 104 17.52 -4.74 -7.60
N ASN A 105 16.97 -3.73 -8.27
CA ASN A 105 17.70 -2.91 -9.23
C ASN A 105 18.58 -1.88 -8.49
N LEU A 106 19.66 -2.32 -7.85
CA LEU A 106 20.65 -1.40 -7.26
C LEU A 106 21.50 -0.86 -8.40
N LYS A 107 21.33 0.42 -8.72
CA LYS A 107 22.07 1.05 -9.81
C LYS A 107 23.54 1.34 -9.47
N ASP A 108 23.96 1.30 -8.20
CA ASP A 108 25.30 1.80 -7.80
C ASP A 108 25.91 1.23 -6.49
N GLU A 109 25.54 0.03 -5.98
CA GLU A 109 26.11 -0.47 -4.71
C GLU A 109 26.88 -1.80 -4.80
N LYS A 110 27.79 -1.96 -3.83
CA LYS A 110 28.89 -2.92 -3.75
C LYS A 110 28.44 -4.38 -3.94
N GLY A 111 29.21 -5.15 -4.71
CA GLY A 111 28.91 -6.55 -5.05
C GLY A 111 28.65 -7.51 -3.86
N ASP A 112 29.03 -7.14 -2.64
CA ASP A 112 28.75 -7.92 -1.42
C ASP A 112 27.26 -7.95 -1.04
N GLU A 113 26.50 -6.89 -1.34
CA GLU A 113 25.06 -6.85 -1.05
C GLU A 113 24.27 -7.61 -2.10
N GLU A 114 24.68 -7.55 -3.36
CA GLU A 114 24.10 -8.37 -4.43
C GLU A 114 24.25 -9.86 -4.14
N LEU A 115 25.42 -10.30 -3.65
CA LEU A 115 25.68 -11.69 -3.26
C LEU A 115 24.67 -12.19 -2.21
N ARG A 116 24.34 -11.36 -1.22
CA ARG A 116 23.34 -11.70 -0.18
C ARG A 116 21.93 -11.87 -0.75
N TYR A 117 21.53 -11.04 -1.71
CA TYR A 117 20.22 -11.19 -2.35
C TYR A 117 20.17 -12.42 -3.27
N ARG A 118 21.30 -12.81 -3.89
CA ARG A 118 21.38 -14.04 -4.70
C ARG A 118 21.11 -15.29 -3.87
N ASP A 119 21.62 -15.34 -2.64
CA ASP A 119 21.39 -16.46 -1.73
C ASP A 119 19.92 -16.58 -1.29
N LEU A 120 19.15 -15.49 -1.39
CA LEU A 120 17.73 -15.44 -1.06
C LEU A 120 16.81 -15.76 -2.24
N LEU A 121 17.36 -15.97 -3.45
CA LEU A 121 16.56 -16.24 -4.63
C LEU A 121 16.00 -17.66 -4.61
N LEU A 122 14.70 -17.75 -4.90
CA LEU A 122 14.02 -19.02 -5.04
C LEU A 122 14.03 -19.51 -6.50
N PRO A 123 14.04 -20.84 -6.70
CA PRO A 123 13.94 -21.43 -8.03
C PRO A 123 12.56 -21.16 -8.67
N PRO A 124 12.46 -21.17 -10.01
CA PRO A 124 11.26 -20.73 -10.74
C PRO A 124 10.00 -21.54 -10.43
N HIS A 125 10.13 -22.82 -10.07
CA HIS A 125 8.97 -23.65 -9.71
C HIS A 125 8.34 -23.26 -8.35
N ALA A 126 9.07 -22.51 -7.52
CA ALA A 126 8.57 -21.98 -6.25
C ALA A 126 8.04 -20.54 -6.41
N HIS A 127 8.00 -19.98 -7.61
CA HIS A 127 7.53 -18.61 -7.82
C HIS A 127 6.01 -18.54 -7.65
N ILE A 128 5.57 -17.57 -6.86
CA ILE A 128 4.17 -17.14 -6.80
C ILE A 128 3.93 -16.32 -8.07
N PRO A 129 2.91 -16.64 -8.89
CA PRO A 129 2.64 -15.91 -10.13
C PRO A 129 2.36 -14.43 -9.86
N TYR A 130 3.27 -13.57 -10.32
CA TYR A 130 3.21 -12.13 -10.09
C TYR A 130 1.91 -11.49 -10.62
N SER A 131 1.42 -11.93 -11.78
CA SER A 131 0.17 -11.42 -12.37
C SER A 131 -1.06 -11.61 -11.47
N GLN A 132 -1.11 -12.72 -10.73
CA GLN A 132 -2.18 -13.00 -9.75
C GLN A 132 -2.06 -12.06 -8.55
N LEU A 133 -0.83 -11.84 -8.06
CA LEU A 133 -0.55 -10.97 -6.94
C LEU A 133 -0.90 -9.50 -7.28
N GLU A 134 -0.50 -9.03 -8.47
CA GLU A 134 -0.81 -7.69 -8.97
C GLU A 134 -2.33 -7.51 -9.11
N LEU A 135 -3.03 -8.50 -9.69
CA LEU A 135 -4.48 -8.48 -9.80
C LEU A 135 -5.18 -8.40 -8.44
N ALA A 136 -4.87 -9.30 -7.51
CA ALA A 136 -5.51 -9.32 -6.20
C ALA A 136 -5.28 -8.00 -5.45
N THR A 137 -4.09 -7.41 -5.59
CA THR A 137 -3.73 -6.15 -4.96
C THR A 137 -4.44 -4.98 -5.62
N MET A 138 -4.41 -4.87 -6.95
CA MET A 138 -5.04 -3.76 -7.67
C MET A 138 -6.57 -3.78 -7.54
N LEU A 139 -7.21 -4.96 -7.55
CA LEU A 139 -8.65 -5.06 -7.37
C LEU A 139 -9.11 -4.82 -5.93
N SER A 140 -8.34 -5.29 -4.94
CA SER A 140 -8.65 -4.98 -3.53
C SER A 140 -8.43 -3.50 -3.21
N THR A 141 -7.34 -2.90 -3.71
CA THR A 141 -7.10 -1.46 -3.59
C THR A 141 -8.11 -0.64 -4.40
N LEU A 142 -8.61 -1.13 -5.53
CA LEU A 142 -9.68 -0.49 -6.30
C LEU A 142 -10.94 -0.32 -5.45
N VAL A 143 -11.40 -1.38 -4.80
CA VAL A 143 -12.62 -1.34 -3.98
C VAL A 143 -12.42 -0.48 -2.73
N VAL A 144 -11.40 -0.79 -1.91
CA VAL A 144 -11.19 -0.10 -0.63
C VAL A 144 -10.73 1.34 -0.85
N GLY A 145 -9.80 1.56 -1.78
CA GLY A 145 -9.24 2.87 -2.08
C GLY A 145 -10.26 3.84 -2.67
N THR A 146 -11.13 3.39 -3.59
CA THR A 146 -12.16 4.28 -4.15
C THR A 146 -13.24 4.65 -3.14
N VAL A 147 -13.61 3.74 -2.25
CA VAL A 147 -14.51 4.04 -1.13
C VAL A 147 -13.87 5.04 -0.18
N ASP A 148 -12.61 4.84 0.21
CA ASP A 148 -11.86 5.77 1.05
C ASP A 148 -11.74 7.16 0.41
N GLU A 149 -11.47 7.22 -0.89
CA GLU A 149 -11.41 8.48 -1.66
C GLU A 149 -12.77 9.17 -1.73
N ALA A 150 -13.86 8.41 -1.88
CA ALA A 150 -15.21 8.97 -1.87
C ALA A 150 -15.58 9.55 -0.48
N LYS A 151 -15.15 8.87 0.60
CA LYS A 151 -15.26 9.38 1.98
C LYS A 151 -14.47 10.67 2.15
N LYS A 152 -13.24 10.74 1.62
CA LYS A 152 -12.33 11.87 1.80
C LYS A 152 -11.79 12.42 0.48
N PRO A 153 -12.61 13.13 -0.30
CA PRO A 153 -12.25 13.51 -1.67
C PRO A 153 -11.13 14.54 -1.80
N TYR A 154 -10.70 15.16 -0.69
CA TYR A 154 -9.64 16.16 -0.71
C TYR A 154 -8.44 15.82 0.18
N GLU A 155 -8.35 14.58 0.69
CA GLU A 155 -7.12 14.08 1.32
C GLU A 155 -6.14 13.56 0.25
N VAL A 156 -4.90 14.07 0.26
CA VAL A 156 -3.85 13.69 -0.71
C VAL A 156 -3.15 12.39 -0.33
N THR A 157 -3.33 11.91 0.90
CA THR A 157 -2.66 10.73 1.49
C THR A 157 -2.78 9.47 0.62
N HIS A 158 -3.84 9.34 -0.17
CA HIS A 158 -4.07 8.20 -1.06
C HIS A 158 -3.07 8.11 -2.22
N HIS A 159 -2.44 9.21 -2.66
CA HIS A 159 -1.63 9.25 -3.89
C HIS A 159 -0.31 8.47 -3.82
N HIS A 160 0.14 8.08 -2.62
CA HIS A 160 1.43 7.39 -2.44
C HIS A 160 1.39 5.88 -2.69
N ARG A 161 0.20 5.28 -2.73
CA ARG A 161 0.03 3.83 -2.94
C ARG A 161 0.34 3.45 -4.39
N TYR A 162 0.89 2.25 -4.58
CA TYR A 162 1.22 1.69 -5.91
C TYR A 162 0.08 1.87 -6.94
N PHE A 163 -1.15 1.56 -6.53
CA PHE A 163 -2.36 1.69 -7.34
C PHE A 163 -2.53 3.08 -7.97
N TYR A 164 -2.46 4.15 -7.16
CA TYR A 164 -2.64 5.52 -7.64
C TYR A 164 -1.47 5.98 -8.51
N ARG A 165 -0.26 5.48 -8.26
CA ARG A 165 0.90 5.73 -9.13
C ARG A 165 0.66 5.17 -10.53
N VAL A 166 0.17 3.94 -10.62
CA VAL A 166 -0.18 3.31 -11.91
C VAL A 166 -1.29 4.10 -12.61
N ILE A 167 -2.34 4.49 -11.88
CA ILE A 167 -3.43 5.29 -12.46
C ILE A 167 -2.93 6.63 -12.98
N ASN A 168 -2.15 7.36 -12.18
CA ASN A 168 -1.64 8.67 -12.56
C ASN A 168 -0.71 8.57 -13.78
N GLN A 169 0.10 7.51 -13.89
CA GLN A 169 0.91 7.28 -15.09
C GLN A 169 0.06 7.06 -16.34
N MET A 170 -1.01 6.27 -16.22
CA MET A 170 -1.90 5.98 -17.35
C MET A 170 -2.81 7.16 -17.72
N GLN A 171 -3.13 8.07 -16.80
CA GLN A 171 -3.92 9.27 -17.11
C GLN A 171 -3.25 10.19 -18.13
N PHE A 172 -1.92 10.19 -18.21
CA PHE A 172 -1.17 10.97 -19.21
C PHE A 172 -1.01 10.24 -20.55
N GLN A 173 -1.46 8.99 -20.65
CA GLN A 173 -1.47 8.24 -21.90
C GLN A 173 -2.88 8.31 -22.51
N PRO A 174 -3.06 8.92 -23.68
CA PRO A 174 -4.36 8.92 -24.34
C PRO A 174 -4.71 7.49 -24.77
N LEU A 175 -5.78 6.94 -24.20
CA LEU A 175 -6.33 5.65 -24.59
C LEU A 175 -6.77 5.71 -26.06
N LEU A 176 -6.09 4.96 -26.91
CA LEU A 176 -6.42 4.78 -28.32
C LEU A 176 -7.23 3.49 -28.48
N GLY A 177 -8.51 3.52 -28.09
CA GLY A 177 -9.44 2.39 -28.25
C GLY A 177 -9.92 1.78 -26.93
N GLU A 178 -10.50 0.58 -27.00
CA GLU A 178 -10.93 -0.18 -25.82
C GLU A 178 -9.71 -0.68 -25.03
N PRO A 179 -9.78 -0.68 -23.69
CA PRO A 179 -8.64 -1.09 -22.85
C PRO A 179 -8.38 -2.60 -22.99
N ILE A 180 -7.20 -2.94 -23.52
CA ILE A 180 -6.77 -4.34 -23.67
C ILE A 180 -5.78 -4.71 -22.57
N GLU A 181 -4.89 -3.78 -22.20
CA GLU A 181 -3.92 -4.03 -21.15
C GLU A 181 -4.61 -4.07 -19.78
N PHE A 182 -4.16 -4.96 -18.92
CA PHE A 182 -4.66 -5.09 -17.55
C PHE A 182 -4.67 -3.76 -16.78
N ARG A 183 -3.62 -2.95 -16.91
CA ARG A 183 -3.52 -1.64 -16.24
C ARG A 183 -4.51 -0.62 -16.79
N GLU A 184 -4.73 -0.61 -18.09
CA GLU A 184 -5.76 0.23 -18.75
C GLU A 184 -7.17 -0.20 -18.36
N GLN A 185 -7.41 -1.51 -18.25
CA GLN A 185 -8.71 -2.03 -17.82
C GLN A 185 -9.03 -1.61 -16.39
N ILE A 186 -8.03 -1.62 -15.50
CA ILE A 186 -8.22 -1.14 -14.13
C ILE A 186 -8.43 0.37 -14.07
N THR A 187 -7.72 1.17 -14.87
CA THR A 187 -7.93 2.63 -14.89
C THR A 187 -9.32 2.99 -15.42
N ALA A 188 -9.80 2.29 -16.46
CA ALA A 188 -11.16 2.42 -16.97
C ALA A 188 -12.19 2.01 -15.90
N ALA A 189 -12.00 0.88 -15.21
CA ALA A 189 -12.87 0.44 -14.14
C ALA A 189 -12.90 1.44 -12.95
N TYR A 190 -11.75 2.01 -12.60
CA TYR A 190 -11.60 3.04 -11.57
C TYR A 190 -12.34 4.33 -11.91
N THR A 191 -12.21 4.84 -13.13
CA THR A 191 -12.90 6.07 -13.56
C THR A 191 -14.42 5.89 -13.57
N ALA A 192 -14.93 4.73 -14.01
CA ALA A 192 -16.35 4.40 -13.94
C ALA A 192 -16.84 4.28 -12.48
N LEU A 193 -16.06 3.58 -11.63
CA LEU A 193 -16.42 3.36 -10.23
C LEU A 193 -16.41 4.67 -9.42
N LYS A 194 -15.49 5.60 -9.73
CA LYS A 194 -15.45 6.94 -9.13
C LYS A 194 -16.73 7.75 -9.37
N LEU A 195 -17.44 7.50 -10.47
CA LEU A 195 -18.75 8.11 -10.76
C LEU A 195 -19.92 7.33 -10.11
N GLY A 196 -19.67 6.15 -9.55
CA GLY A 196 -20.69 5.24 -9.03
C GLY A 196 -21.40 4.45 -10.13
N ASP A 197 -20.80 4.29 -11.31
CA ASP A 197 -21.34 3.48 -12.40
C ASP A 197 -20.84 2.03 -12.30
N TYR A 198 -21.68 1.17 -11.74
CA TYR A 198 -21.38 -0.25 -11.58
C TYR A 198 -21.39 -1.00 -12.92
N ALA A 199 -22.29 -0.68 -13.85
CA ALA A 199 -22.48 -1.46 -15.07
C ALA A 199 -21.19 -1.47 -15.90
N ARG A 200 -20.66 -0.28 -16.20
CA ARG A 200 -19.41 -0.11 -16.95
C ARG A 200 -18.20 -0.72 -16.23
N SER A 201 -18.10 -0.53 -14.91
CA SER A 201 -17.00 -1.11 -14.12
C SER A 201 -17.05 -2.64 -14.16
N SER A 202 -18.25 -3.22 -14.02
CA SER A 202 -18.46 -4.67 -14.03
C SER A 202 -18.13 -5.29 -15.38
N GLU A 203 -18.47 -4.66 -16.49
CA GLU A 203 -18.17 -5.14 -17.84
C GLU A 203 -16.66 -5.22 -18.08
N VAL A 204 -15.93 -4.16 -17.72
CA VAL A 204 -14.46 -4.12 -17.87
C VAL A 204 -13.81 -5.21 -17.01
N ILE A 205 -14.23 -5.36 -15.76
CA ILE A 205 -13.68 -6.38 -14.85
C ILE A 205 -14.01 -7.80 -15.33
N LYS A 206 -15.21 -8.01 -15.88
CA LYS A 206 -15.64 -9.29 -16.45
C LYS A 206 -14.81 -9.72 -17.67
N ASN A 207 -14.34 -8.76 -18.45
CA ASN A 207 -13.58 -9.02 -19.68
C ASN A 207 -12.07 -9.22 -19.46
N MET A 208 -11.58 -9.09 -18.21
CA MET A 208 -10.17 -9.30 -17.89
C MET A 208 -9.76 -10.76 -18.10
N LYS A 209 -8.75 -11.02 -18.94
CA LYS A 209 -8.22 -12.38 -19.18
C LYS A 209 -7.43 -12.96 -18.00
N VAL A 210 -7.04 -12.11 -17.04
CA VAL A 210 -6.19 -12.51 -15.92
C VAL A 210 -6.92 -13.43 -14.93
N TRP A 211 -8.26 -13.43 -14.93
CA TRP A 211 -9.06 -14.35 -14.10
C TRP A 211 -8.83 -15.82 -14.44
N ASP A 212 -8.55 -16.14 -15.70
CA ASP A 212 -8.33 -17.52 -16.15
C ASP A 212 -7.05 -18.13 -15.56
N ASN A 213 -6.08 -17.28 -15.21
CA ASN A 213 -4.84 -17.71 -14.59
C ASN A 213 -5.00 -18.03 -13.11
N MET A 214 -6.09 -17.60 -12.45
CA MET A 214 -6.30 -17.75 -11.00
C MET A 214 -6.92 -19.12 -10.65
N PRO A 215 -6.49 -19.76 -9.56
CA PRO A 215 -7.21 -20.92 -9.04
C PRO A 215 -8.60 -20.48 -8.57
N ARG A 216 -9.65 -21.16 -9.04
CA ARG A 216 -11.07 -20.79 -8.81
C ARG A 216 -11.42 -19.38 -9.29
N GLY A 217 -10.89 -18.98 -10.44
CA GLY A 217 -11.09 -17.64 -11.01
C GLY A 217 -12.56 -17.22 -11.20
N THR A 218 -13.46 -18.16 -11.52
CA THR A 218 -14.90 -17.88 -11.70
C THR A 218 -15.58 -17.50 -10.38
N GLU A 219 -15.37 -18.29 -9.31
CA GLU A 219 -15.92 -18.02 -7.98
C GLU A 219 -15.37 -16.71 -7.40
N ALA A 220 -14.06 -16.48 -7.55
CA ALA A 220 -13.41 -15.26 -7.11
C ALA A 220 -13.95 -14.02 -7.85
N ARG A 221 -14.22 -14.15 -9.16
CA ARG A 221 -14.83 -13.09 -9.96
C ARG A 221 -16.25 -12.78 -9.51
N ASP A 222 -17.09 -13.79 -9.29
CA ASP A 222 -18.49 -13.59 -8.90
C ASP A 222 -18.60 -12.96 -7.50
N THR A 223 -17.81 -13.44 -6.55
CA THR A 223 -17.72 -12.84 -5.20
C THR A 223 -17.19 -11.41 -5.25
N PHE A 224 -16.17 -11.14 -6.08
CA PHE A 224 -15.66 -9.80 -6.28
C PHE A 224 -16.72 -8.86 -6.88
N LEU A 225 -17.49 -9.31 -7.87
CA LEU A 225 -18.57 -8.52 -8.46
C LEU A 225 -19.67 -8.19 -7.45
N GLN A 226 -20.01 -9.11 -6.55
CA GLN A 226 -20.95 -8.83 -5.45
C GLN A 226 -20.42 -7.73 -4.52
N ARG A 227 -19.15 -7.79 -4.14
CA ARG A 227 -18.51 -6.74 -3.33
C ARG A 227 -18.38 -5.41 -4.07
N LEU A 228 -18.14 -5.45 -5.38
CA LEU A 228 -18.11 -4.27 -6.23
C LEU A 228 -19.46 -3.57 -6.26
N LYS A 229 -20.58 -4.32 -6.28
CA LYS A 229 -21.94 -3.75 -6.16
C LYS A 229 -22.11 -2.98 -4.85
N GLU A 230 -21.71 -3.58 -3.72
CA GLU A 230 -21.77 -2.95 -2.39
C GLU A 230 -20.92 -1.65 -2.34
N ALA A 231 -19.69 -1.71 -2.86
CA ALA A 231 -18.79 -0.56 -2.89
C ALA A 231 -19.28 0.55 -3.83
N ALA A 232 -19.81 0.21 -5.01
CA ALA A 232 -20.38 1.18 -5.94
C ALA A 232 -21.58 1.93 -5.32
N LEU A 233 -22.40 1.24 -4.52
CA LEU A 233 -23.49 1.86 -3.78
C LEU A 233 -22.96 2.83 -2.71
N GLN A 234 -21.94 2.42 -1.94
CA GLN A 234 -21.30 3.31 -0.96
C GLN A 234 -20.74 4.58 -1.62
N ILE A 235 -19.97 4.42 -2.70
CA ILE A 235 -19.39 5.54 -3.45
C ILE A 235 -20.49 6.44 -4.00
N PHE A 236 -21.57 5.85 -4.52
CA PHE A 236 -22.71 6.63 -4.97
C PHE A 236 -23.32 7.44 -3.82
N CYS A 237 -23.55 6.86 -2.64
CA CYS A 237 -24.04 7.59 -1.46
C CYS A 237 -23.09 8.74 -1.06
N TYR A 238 -21.77 8.52 -1.03
CA TYR A 238 -20.80 9.55 -0.66
C TYR A 238 -20.67 10.68 -1.69
N ASN A 239 -20.76 10.37 -2.99
CA ASN A 239 -20.74 11.36 -4.06
C ASN A 239 -22.03 12.17 -4.10
N SER A 240 -23.15 11.50 -3.84
CA SER A 240 -24.50 12.03 -3.94
C SER A 240 -24.95 12.82 -2.70
N ARG A 241 -24.11 12.89 -1.66
CA ARG A 241 -24.36 13.52 -0.35
C ARG A 241 -24.83 14.98 -0.35
N ARG A 242 -24.59 15.72 -1.44
CA ARG A 242 -25.05 17.11 -1.61
C ARG A 242 -26.18 17.26 -2.62
N SER A 243 -26.30 16.32 -3.54
CA SER A 243 -27.21 16.43 -4.68
C SER A 243 -28.62 15.96 -4.34
N PHE A 244 -28.76 15.04 -3.38
CA PHE A 244 -30.04 14.48 -3.00
C PHE A 244 -30.36 14.77 -1.54
N ALA A 245 -31.60 15.19 -1.28
CA ALA A 245 -32.15 15.34 0.07
C ALA A 245 -32.76 14.02 0.58
N THR A 246 -33.25 13.18 -0.34
CA THR A 246 -33.84 11.87 -0.04
C THR A 246 -33.32 10.83 -1.01
N ILE A 247 -33.02 9.63 -0.50
CA ILE A 247 -32.62 8.47 -1.30
C ILE A 247 -33.58 7.32 -0.99
N SER A 248 -34.26 6.79 -2.01
CA SER A 248 -35.15 5.62 -1.88
C SER A 248 -34.38 4.31 -2.02
N VAL A 249 -34.65 3.36 -1.14
CA VAL A 249 -34.04 2.01 -1.16
C VAL A 249 -34.45 1.25 -2.42
N GLU A 250 -35.70 1.35 -2.86
CA GLU A 250 -36.21 0.64 -4.05
C GLU A 250 -35.48 1.06 -5.33
N ILE A 251 -35.23 2.37 -5.48
CA ILE A 251 -34.52 2.92 -6.63
C ILE A 251 -33.07 2.44 -6.63
N MET A 252 -32.43 2.38 -5.46
CA MET A 252 -31.05 1.87 -5.32
C MET A 252 -30.97 0.37 -5.62
N ALA A 253 -31.93 -0.41 -5.11
CA ALA A 253 -32.04 -1.83 -5.37
C ALA A 253 -32.16 -2.11 -6.88
N LYS A 254 -33.04 -1.38 -7.58
CA LYS A 254 -33.21 -1.48 -9.05
C LYS A 254 -31.97 -1.01 -9.81
N LYS A 255 -31.32 0.08 -9.37
CA LYS A 255 -30.16 0.66 -10.07
C LYS A 255 -28.93 -0.24 -10.02
N PHE A 256 -28.66 -0.86 -8.87
CA PHE A 256 -27.47 -1.70 -8.68
C PHE A 256 -27.75 -3.21 -8.81
N ASP A 257 -29.02 -3.59 -9.01
CA ASP A 257 -29.46 -4.98 -9.06
C ASP A 257 -29.04 -5.73 -7.78
N ILE A 258 -29.45 -5.18 -6.63
CA ILE A 258 -29.13 -5.66 -5.28
C ILE A 258 -30.42 -5.85 -4.47
N THR A 259 -30.46 -6.81 -3.55
CA THR A 259 -31.60 -6.98 -2.64
C THR A 259 -31.75 -5.81 -1.67
N GLU A 260 -32.99 -5.43 -1.32
CA GLU A 260 -33.26 -4.32 -0.41
C GLU A 260 -32.61 -4.52 0.97
N SER A 261 -32.55 -5.76 1.47
CA SER A 261 -31.90 -6.09 2.74
C SER A 261 -30.41 -5.76 2.74
N THR A 262 -29.71 -6.07 1.64
CA THR A 262 -28.28 -5.73 1.50
C THR A 262 -28.06 -4.23 1.33
N VAL A 263 -28.96 -3.51 0.65
CA VAL A 263 -28.90 -2.04 0.57
C VAL A 263 -29.05 -1.42 1.95
N LYS A 264 -30.03 -1.85 2.75
CA LYS A 264 -30.22 -1.40 4.13
C LYS A 264 -28.99 -1.70 5.00
N HIS A 265 -28.43 -2.91 4.88
CA HIS A 265 -27.21 -3.28 5.61
C HIS A 265 -26.02 -2.36 5.28
N VAL A 266 -25.79 -2.09 3.99
CA VAL A 266 -24.71 -1.19 3.55
C VAL A 266 -24.93 0.23 4.05
N ILE A 267 -26.15 0.77 3.95
CA ILE A 267 -26.48 2.11 4.44
C ILE A 267 -26.35 2.20 5.96
N ASN A 268 -26.79 1.18 6.71
CA ASN A 268 -26.57 1.11 8.15
C ASN A 268 -25.10 1.11 8.52
N GLY A 269 -24.27 0.43 7.72
CA GLY A 269 -22.80 0.49 7.85
C GLY A 269 -22.28 1.92 7.67
N ILE A 270 -22.78 2.66 6.67
CA ILE A 270 -22.40 4.06 6.45
C ILE A 270 -22.82 4.94 7.63
N ILE A 271 -24.03 4.78 8.16
CA ILE A 271 -24.54 5.60 9.28
C ILE A 271 -23.80 5.28 10.60
N SER A 272 -23.43 4.01 10.82
CA SER A 272 -22.76 3.57 12.05
C SER A 272 -21.31 3.99 12.12
N GLU A 273 -20.67 4.31 11.00
CA GLU A 273 -19.29 4.78 10.98
C GLU A 273 -19.21 6.22 11.51
N ASN A 274 -18.81 6.38 12.78
CA ASN A 274 -18.70 7.66 13.51
C ASN A 274 -17.86 8.78 12.85
N ASN A 275 -17.20 8.54 11.71
CA ASN A 275 -16.32 9.48 11.00
C ASN A 275 -16.76 9.74 9.55
N THR A 276 -17.99 9.41 9.16
CA THR A 276 -18.44 9.62 7.77
C THR A 276 -18.88 11.04 7.47
N PRO A 277 -18.60 11.55 6.26
CA PRO A 277 -19.07 12.86 5.79
C PRO A 277 -20.57 12.90 5.44
N LEU A 278 -21.27 11.78 5.57
CA LEU A 278 -22.69 11.64 5.27
C LEU A 278 -23.46 11.51 6.59
N ILE A 279 -24.10 12.59 7.01
CA ILE A 279 -25.07 12.57 8.08
C ILE A 279 -26.42 12.27 7.43
N ALA A 280 -27.02 11.14 7.80
CA ALA A 280 -28.29 10.71 7.25
C ALA A 280 -29.11 9.96 8.31
N VAL A 281 -30.44 10.09 8.22
CA VAL A 281 -31.41 9.51 9.15
C VAL A 281 -32.42 8.69 8.37
N TRP A 282 -32.77 7.52 8.91
CA TRP A 282 -33.82 6.68 8.35
C TRP A 282 -35.21 7.26 8.60
N ASP A 283 -36.07 7.10 7.61
CA ASP A 283 -37.51 7.27 7.79
C ASP A 283 -38.09 6.14 8.66
N ARG A 284 -39.28 6.34 9.24
CA ARG A 284 -39.91 5.40 10.19
C ARG A 284 -40.12 3.99 9.63
N ASP A 285 -40.28 3.89 8.30
CA ASP A 285 -40.52 2.62 7.60
C ASP A 285 -39.25 2.06 6.90
N ASP A 286 -38.08 2.67 7.10
CA ASP A 286 -36.80 2.29 6.48
C ASP A 286 -36.83 2.23 4.93
N GLN A 287 -37.73 2.98 4.29
CA GLN A 287 -37.85 3.02 2.82
C GLN A 287 -37.06 4.18 2.19
N TYR A 288 -36.97 5.29 2.91
CA TYR A 288 -36.29 6.50 2.49
C TYR A 288 -35.20 6.86 3.48
N LEU A 289 -34.05 7.25 2.94
CA LEU A 289 -32.93 7.82 3.68
C LEU A 289 -32.98 9.34 3.51
N HIS A 290 -33.16 10.06 4.62
CA HIS A 290 -33.08 11.52 4.65
C HIS A 290 -31.63 11.93 4.85
N VAL A 291 -31.07 12.67 3.89
CA VAL A 291 -29.69 13.17 3.97
C VAL A 291 -29.72 14.58 4.54
N ASP A 292 -28.98 14.80 5.62
CA ASP A 292 -28.88 16.12 6.22
C ASP A 292 -28.11 17.08 5.32
N ARG A 293 -28.62 18.30 5.20
CA ARG A 293 -27.98 19.37 4.42
C ARG A 293 -26.72 19.94 5.07
N SER A 294 -26.45 19.56 6.32
CA SER A 294 -25.28 19.98 7.10
C SER A 294 -23.96 19.29 6.66
N ASN A 295 -24.01 18.38 5.68
CA ASN A 295 -22.83 17.72 5.14
C ASN A 295 -21.76 18.74 4.71
N ILE A 296 -20.53 18.51 5.18
CA ILE A 296 -19.40 19.45 5.05
C ILE A 296 -19.24 19.90 3.58
N SER A 297 -19.27 21.21 3.37
CA SER A 297 -19.05 21.85 2.07
C SER A 297 -17.59 21.73 1.62
N ARG A 298 -17.29 21.94 0.33
CA ARG A 298 -15.90 21.83 -0.17
C ARG A 298 -15.02 22.86 0.51
N LEU A 299 -15.56 24.06 0.69
CA LEU A 299 -14.88 25.16 1.37
C LEU A 299 -14.69 24.85 2.85
N GLN A 300 -15.71 24.34 3.53
CA GLN A 300 -15.60 23.94 4.94
C GLN A 300 -14.52 22.88 5.14
N TYR A 301 -14.47 21.87 4.26
CA TYR A 301 -13.41 20.87 4.30
C TYR A 301 -12.02 21.49 4.11
N LEU A 302 -11.86 22.37 3.11
CA LEU A 302 -10.56 23.03 2.88
C LEU A 302 -10.14 23.87 4.08
N VAL A 303 -11.08 24.60 4.69
CA VAL A 303 -10.81 25.37 5.91
C VAL A 303 -10.37 24.44 7.04
N GLU A 304 -11.08 23.34 7.28
CA GLU A 304 -10.69 22.34 8.29
C GLU A 304 -9.30 21.75 8.01
N ALA A 305 -9.02 21.38 6.76
CA ALA A 305 -7.71 20.85 6.36
C ALA A 305 -6.59 21.89 6.56
N THR A 306 -6.83 23.16 6.22
CA THR A 306 -5.88 24.23 6.49
C THR A 306 -5.71 24.49 7.98
N ALA A 307 -6.77 24.43 8.78
CA ALA A 307 -6.70 24.58 10.23
C ALA A 307 -5.85 23.48 10.87
N ARG A 308 -6.05 22.21 10.46
CA ARG A 308 -5.20 21.09 10.88
C ARG A 308 -3.74 21.26 10.43
N SER A 309 -3.52 21.78 9.22
CA SER A 309 -2.16 22.07 8.74
C SER A 309 -1.49 23.16 9.58
N VAL A 310 -2.22 24.23 9.92
CA VAL A 310 -1.74 25.30 10.80
C VAL A 310 -1.43 24.78 12.20
N GLU A 311 -2.29 23.92 12.76
CA GLU A 311 -2.06 23.25 14.06
C GLU A 311 -0.79 22.40 14.03
N ASN A 312 -0.60 21.60 12.99
CA ASN A 312 0.62 20.81 12.81
C ASN A 312 1.86 21.72 12.74
N ILE A 313 1.80 22.80 11.95
CA ILE A 313 2.90 23.77 11.83
C ILE A 313 3.17 24.45 13.18
N ALA A 314 2.13 24.85 13.92
CA ALA A 314 2.26 25.46 15.24
C ALA A 314 3.01 24.52 16.20
N HIS A 315 2.64 23.24 16.24
CA HIS A 315 3.37 22.23 17.03
C HIS A 315 4.83 22.08 16.60
N TYR A 316 5.15 22.14 15.30
CA TYR A 316 6.54 22.12 14.84
C TYR A 316 7.30 23.39 15.26
N CYS A 317 6.67 24.57 15.16
CA CYS A 317 7.27 25.84 15.58
C CYS A 317 7.52 25.89 17.08
N GLU A 318 6.60 25.41 17.92
CA GLU A 318 6.76 25.34 19.38
C GLU A 318 7.88 24.35 19.77
N LYS A 319 7.94 23.17 19.14
CA LYS A 319 9.01 22.18 19.37
C LYS A 319 10.37 22.67 18.86
N GLY A 320 10.41 23.39 17.74
CA GLY A 320 11.63 23.97 17.17
C GLY A 320 12.13 25.22 17.93
N GLY A 321 11.22 25.99 18.52
CA GLY A 321 11.52 27.19 19.31
C GLY A 321 12.23 26.87 20.63
N HIS A 322 11.92 25.73 21.26
CA HIS A 322 12.61 25.31 22.49
C HIS A 322 13.98 24.66 22.29
N GLY A 323 14.41 24.43 21.04
CA GLY A 323 15.68 23.78 20.72
C GLY A 323 16.85 24.74 20.40
N ASN A 324 16.59 26.04 20.22
CA ASN A 324 17.61 26.98 19.74
C ASN A 324 17.97 28.13 20.70
N ASP A 325 17.38 28.15 21.90
CA ASP A 325 17.71 29.16 22.94
C ASP A 325 18.95 28.79 23.79
N PHE A 326 19.66 27.69 23.48
CA PHE A 326 20.88 27.27 24.20
C PHE A 326 22.19 27.30 23.39
N ARG A 327 22.21 27.94 22.21
CA ARG A 327 23.48 28.23 21.49
C ARG A 327 23.50 29.66 20.94
N GLY A 328 23.32 30.62 21.85
CA GLY A 328 23.31 32.04 21.52
C GLY A 328 23.98 32.93 22.57
N GLY A 329 25.10 32.49 23.14
CA GLY A 329 26.10 33.39 23.74
C GLY A 329 25.82 33.92 25.14
N ARG A 330 26.70 33.56 26.09
CA ARG A 330 27.28 34.48 27.08
C ARG A 330 28.51 33.82 27.68
N GLY A 331 29.64 34.50 27.55
CA GLY A 331 30.89 34.09 28.17
C GLY A 331 30.78 34.12 29.69
N GLN A 332 31.41 33.14 30.32
CA GLN A 332 31.94 33.27 31.68
C GLN A 332 33.20 32.42 31.75
N GLY A 333 34.34 33.10 31.87
CA GLY A 333 35.65 32.50 31.88
C GLY A 333 36.08 31.95 33.25
N TYR A 334 37.33 31.50 33.22
CA TYR A 334 38.28 31.37 34.32
C TYR A 334 38.36 30.02 35.08
N MET A 335 39.50 29.36 34.82
CA MET A 335 40.39 28.68 35.78
C MET A 335 40.07 27.24 36.22
N ARG A 336 40.64 26.29 35.48
CA ARG A 336 41.50 25.19 36.00
C ARG A 336 42.12 24.52 34.76
N GLY A 337 43.41 24.58 34.48
CA GLY A 337 44.58 24.41 35.33
C GLY A 337 45.52 23.56 34.49
N GLY A 338 46.63 24.15 34.04
CA GLY A 338 47.52 23.53 33.07
C GLY A 338 48.34 22.35 33.62
N ARG A 339 48.83 21.54 32.68
CA ARG A 339 50.18 20.95 32.69
C ARG A 339 50.60 20.75 31.25
N GLY A 340 51.53 21.59 30.80
CA GLY A 340 52.25 21.37 29.56
C GLY A 340 53.31 20.29 29.73
N PHE A 341 53.73 19.72 28.60
CA PHE A 341 55.13 19.42 28.32
C PHE A 341 55.29 19.48 26.79
N GLY A 342 56.14 20.42 26.35
CA GLY A 342 56.57 20.54 24.96
C GLY A 342 57.85 19.79 24.67
N ARG A 343 58.09 19.54 23.38
CA ARG A 343 59.36 19.35 22.65
C ARG A 343 58.94 18.97 21.22
N GLY A 344 59.36 19.60 20.13
CA GLY A 344 60.45 20.53 19.84
C GLY A 344 61.06 20.15 18.48
N GLY A 345 61.33 21.15 17.62
CA GLY A 345 62.13 21.04 16.39
C GLY A 345 61.31 20.65 15.14
N GLY A 346 61.26 21.39 14.04
CA GLY A 346 62.25 22.28 13.44
C GLY A 346 62.98 21.53 12.33
N GLY A 347 62.83 21.96 11.06
CA GLY A 347 63.64 21.47 9.94
C GLY A 347 62.94 21.47 8.58
N ASP A 348 63.17 22.54 7.82
CA ASP A 348 63.08 22.60 6.36
C ASP A 348 63.74 21.39 5.67
N PHE A 349 63.25 20.99 4.49
CA PHE A 349 64.07 20.84 3.26
C PHE A 349 63.20 20.46 2.03
N ARG A 350 63.10 21.43 1.11
CA ARG A 350 63.16 21.36 -0.36
C ARG A 350 62.85 20.03 -1.08
N GLY A 351 61.97 20.12 -2.09
CA GLY A 351 62.41 20.02 -3.49
C GLY A 351 61.67 19.04 -4.41
N ALA A 352 61.54 19.48 -5.68
CA ALA A 352 61.07 18.82 -6.91
C ALA A 352 59.53 18.81 -7.10
N ALA A 353 58.93 19.63 -8.00
CA ALA A 353 58.99 19.57 -9.48
C ALA A 353 58.44 18.19 -9.97
N ASP A 354 57.47 18.07 -10.87
CA ASP A 354 57.29 18.80 -12.12
C ASP A 354 56.01 18.33 -12.86
N TYR A 355 55.57 19.13 -13.83
CA TYR A 355 54.63 18.89 -14.96
C TYR A 355 53.18 18.45 -14.69
N GLY A 356 52.13 19.03 -15.29
CA GLY A 356 52.05 20.08 -16.30
C GLY A 356 50.58 20.35 -16.65
N ARG A 357 50.16 21.62 -16.54
CA ARG A 357 48.94 22.17 -17.14
C ARG A 357 49.32 22.79 -18.48
N GLY A 358 48.69 22.36 -19.56
CA GLY A 358 48.81 22.98 -20.88
C GLY A 358 47.45 23.07 -21.56
N ARG A 359 46.87 24.27 -21.59
CA ARG A 359 45.73 24.67 -22.44
C ARG A 359 46.14 24.64 -23.91
N GLY A 360 45.22 24.30 -24.81
CA GLY A 360 45.38 24.52 -26.25
C GLY A 360 44.07 24.44 -27.02
N ARG A 361 43.55 25.60 -27.42
CA ARG A 361 42.45 25.80 -28.38
C ARG A 361 42.84 25.29 -29.77
N GLY A 362 41.88 24.82 -30.56
CA GLY A 362 42.05 24.62 -32.01
C GLY A 362 40.77 24.19 -32.73
N ARG A 363 40.03 25.18 -33.25
CA ARG A 363 38.98 25.04 -34.28
C ARG A 363 39.64 24.77 -35.65
N ALA A 364 39.08 23.87 -36.46
CA ALA A 364 38.83 23.95 -37.92
C ALA A 364 38.71 22.51 -38.50
N ARG A 365 37.55 22.08 -39.01
CA ARG A 365 37.01 22.23 -40.38
C ARG A 365 37.75 21.39 -41.44
N GLY A 366 37.03 20.38 -41.98
CA GLY A 366 36.91 20.16 -43.42
C GLY A 366 37.65 18.98 -44.06
N GLY A 367 36.85 18.05 -44.62
CA GLY A 367 37.09 17.44 -45.94
C GLY A 367 37.97 16.20 -45.99
N GLN A 368 37.37 15.02 -46.16
CA GLN A 368 37.07 14.40 -47.46
C GLN A 368 36.02 13.30 -47.27
#